data_AF-A0A1F5JGR0-F1
#
_entry.id   AF-A0A1F5JGR0-F1
#
_cell.length_a   1.000
_cell.length_b   1.000
_cell.length_c   1.000
_cell.angle_alpha   90.00
_cell.angle_beta   90.00
_cell.angle_gamma   90.00
#
_symmetry.space_group_name_H-M   'P 1'
#
loop_
_entity.id
_entity.type
_entity.pdbx_description
1 polymer ?
#
loop_
_entity_poly.entity_id
_entity_poly.type
_entity_poly.pdbx_seq_one_letter_code
_entity_poly.pdbx_strand_id
1 'polypeptide(L)'
;MKKTKQKQKQIKKHTENQEEEITEQQHNIHTYLYKFRFLNREHIQTLLNHKSRTYVIDWLNDLTKRKYLKRYYTEKMKLAGLPAIYSLWLKGRKYLKKLRDKEGHKEFKLSQLNRVYREHTTSMAFKIKCMSVAEIYLSLMRLTKNSNANLNFFTKVDLKGMKYLIRPEPDAYFAIEEKDKNIKRYFLDLVDIYLPQDDLEARIRRYINYFKKDYWQDNTGHPFPEIIMIVSNNSLKTSLNNFIAERLDEELVGMNFYLSTRQEIKQQGINRQVLHKVE
;
A
#
# COMPACT_ATOMS: atom_id res chain seq x y z
N MET A 1 20.75 43.62 -33.88
CA MET A 1 19.69 42.58 -33.73
C MET A 1 20.18 41.16 -33.43
N LYS A 2 21.37 40.68 -33.85
CA LYS A 2 21.83 39.29 -33.60
C LYS A 2 22.28 39.01 -32.14
N LYS A 3 22.88 39.98 -31.44
CA LYS A 3 23.37 39.83 -30.05
C LYS A 3 22.24 39.66 -29.01
N THR A 4 21.09 40.29 -29.22
CA THR A 4 19.92 40.21 -28.32
C THR A 4 19.25 38.82 -28.37
N LYS A 5 19.20 38.19 -29.55
CA LYS A 5 18.66 36.84 -29.73
C LYS A 5 19.56 35.75 -29.11
N GLN A 6 20.88 35.92 -29.12
CA GLN A 6 21.81 34.99 -28.45
C GLN A 6 21.74 35.09 -26.93
N LYS A 7 21.64 36.30 -26.37
CA LYS A 7 21.47 36.51 -24.91
C LYS A 7 20.14 35.94 -24.41
N GLN A 8 19.05 36.11 -25.15
CA GLN A 8 17.75 35.49 -24.83
C GLN A 8 17.75 33.95 -24.98
N LYS A 9 18.51 33.39 -25.93
CA LYS A 9 18.70 31.94 -26.05
C LYS A 9 19.53 31.36 -24.91
N GLN A 10 20.57 32.07 -24.46
CA GLN A 10 21.38 31.68 -23.30
C GLN A 10 20.58 31.79 -21.99
N ILE A 11 19.76 32.84 -21.81
CA ILE A 11 18.87 32.97 -20.66
C ILE A 11 17.82 31.85 -20.67
N LYS A 12 17.15 31.57 -21.80
CA LYS A 12 16.24 30.41 -21.93
C LYS A 12 16.91 29.07 -21.62
N LYS A 13 18.14 28.87 -22.09
CA LYS A 13 18.92 27.65 -21.83
C LYS A 13 19.40 27.55 -20.36
N HIS A 14 19.55 28.69 -19.67
CA HIS A 14 19.85 28.72 -18.24
C HIS A 14 18.61 28.47 -17.37
N THR A 15 17.43 28.92 -17.80
CA THR A 15 16.15 28.68 -17.11
C THR A 15 15.59 27.26 -17.36
N GLU A 16 15.99 26.59 -18.43
CA GLU A 16 15.55 25.22 -18.75
C GLU A 16 16.34 24.09 -18.05
N ASN A 17 17.45 24.40 -17.36
CA ASN A 17 18.39 23.38 -16.86
C ASN A 17 18.68 23.40 -15.35
N GLN A 18 17.99 24.23 -14.56
CA GLN A 18 17.91 23.98 -13.12
C GLN A 18 16.75 23.00 -12.90
N GLU A 19 17.04 21.70 -12.85
CA GLU A 19 16.12 20.76 -12.21
C GLU A 19 15.96 21.25 -10.77
N GLU A 20 14.85 21.97 -10.49
CA GLU A 20 14.51 22.42 -9.14
C GLU A 20 14.67 21.25 -8.16
N GLU A 21 15.43 21.49 -7.10
CA GLU A 21 15.80 20.45 -6.15
C GLU A 21 14.55 19.87 -5.49
N ILE A 22 14.50 18.54 -5.36
CA ILE A 22 13.44 17.85 -4.64
C ILE A 22 13.78 17.92 -3.16
N THR A 23 12.93 18.58 -2.37
CA THR A 23 13.13 18.66 -0.92
C THR A 23 12.96 17.28 -0.27
N GLU A 24 13.46 17.12 0.96
CA GLU A 24 13.30 15.87 1.72
C GLU A 24 11.83 15.44 1.86
N GLN A 25 10.93 16.41 2.14
CA GLN A 25 9.51 16.12 2.27
C GLN A 25 8.89 15.69 0.93
N GLN A 26 9.31 16.31 -0.16
CA GLN A 26 8.91 15.88 -1.50
C GLN A 26 9.48 14.49 -1.84
N HIS A 27 10.72 14.18 -1.47
CA HIS A 27 11.30 12.84 -1.60
C HIS A 27 10.45 11.80 -0.86
N ASN A 28 10.09 12.07 0.40
CA ASN A 28 9.24 11.19 1.20
C ASN A 28 7.88 10.94 0.54
N ILE A 29 7.25 11.96 -0.06
CA ILE A 29 6.02 11.79 -0.84
C ILE A 29 6.22 10.80 -2.00
N HIS A 30 7.33 10.87 -2.73
CA HIS A 30 7.63 9.92 -3.80
C HIS A 30 7.80 8.50 -3.27
N THR A 31 8.51 8.34 -2.15
CA THR A 31 8.75 7.05 -1.51
C THR A 31 7.44 6.42 -1.02
N TYR A 32 6.55 7.20 -0.40
CA TYR A 32 5.23 6.71 0.01
C TYR A 32 4.33 6.35 -1.18
N LEU A 33 4.33 7.15 -2.25
CA LEU A 33 3.58 6.81 -3.47
C LEU A 33 4.20 5.64 -4.23
N TYR A 34 5.50 5.41 -4.12
CA TYR A 34 6.13 4.18 -4.59
C TYR A 34 5.66 2.96 -3.79
N LYS A 35 5.59 3.06 -2.46
CA LYS A 35 5.15 1.98 -1.57
C LYS A 35 3.66 1.67 -1.70
N PHE A 36 2.79 2.66 -1.53
CA PHE A 36 1.33 2.49 -1.48
C PHE A 36 0.61 2.69 -2.82
N ARG A 37 1.31 3.15 -3.86
CA ARG A 37 0.81 3.41 -5.23
C ARG A 37 -0.14 4.60 -5.34
N PHE A 38 -1.17 4.64 -4.50
CA PHE A 38 -2.21 5.65 -4.51
C PHE A 38 -2.46 6.15 -3.09
N LEU A 39 -2.39 7.46 -2.90
CA LEU A 39 -2.65 8.11 -1.62
C LEU A 39 -3.47 9.37 -1.82
N ASN A 40 -4.24 9.77 -0.81
CA ASN A 40 -4.87 11.07 -0.76
C ASN A 40 -4.02 12.02 0.12
N ARG A 41 -4.42 13.30 0.19
CA ARG A 41 -3.73 14.31 0.99
C ARG A 41 -3.64 13.95 2.47
N GLU A 42 -4.68 13.34 3.04
CA GLU A 42 -4.72 13.00 4.47
C GLU A 42 -3.73 11.89 4.80
N HIS A 43 -3.68 10.83 3.97
CA HIS A 43 -2.67 9.78 4.13
C HIS A 43 -1.25 10.36 4.04
N ILE A 44 -1.00 11.20 3.05
CA ILE A 44 0.32 11.82 2.86
C ILE A 44 0.67 12.70 4.06
N GLN A 45 -0.26 13.52 4.54
CA GLN A 45 -0.05 14.37 5.70
C GLN A 45 0.30 13.55 6.96
N THR A 46 -0.43 12.46 7.22
CA THR A 46 -0.17 11.58 8.36
C THR A 46 1.16 10.84 8.22
N LEU A 47 1.48 10.33 7.03
CA LEU A 47 2.74 9.63 6.76
C LEU A 47 3.97 10.53 6.95
N LEU A 48 3.86 11.80 6.55
CA LEU A 48 4.90 12.81 6.79
C LEU A 48 4.95 13.32 8.23
N ASN A 49 4.03 12.87 9.10
CA ASN A 49 3.83 13.40 10.45
C ASN A 49 3.73 14.94 10.48
N HIS A 50 3.08 15.52 9.47
CA HIS A 50 3.06 16.97 9.25
C HIS A 50 1.78 17.62 9.78
N LYS A 51 1.92 18.69 10.57
CA LYS A 51 0.77 19.38 11.19
C LYS A 51 -0.02 20.24 10.20
N SER A 52 0.68 20.94 9.31
CA SER A 52 0.05 21.91 8.41
C SER A 52 -0.45 21.25 7.12
N ARG A 53 -1.76 21.40 6.91
CA ARG A 53 -2.46 21.01 5.68
C ARG A 53 -1.98 21.83 4.47
N THR A 54 -1.74 23.12 4.65
CA THR A 54 -1.41 24.06 3.56
C THR A 54 -0.10 23.67 2.89
N TYR A 55 0.96 23.43 3.67
CA TYR A 55 2.26 23.02 3.13
C TYR A 55 2.18 21.70 2.35
N VAL A 56 1.41 20.72 2.84
CA VAL A 56 1.21 19.46 2.11
C VAL A 56 0.48 19.71 0.79
N ILE A 57 -0.53 20.59 0.76
CA ILE A 57 -1.21 20.99 -0.48
C ILE A 57 -0.24 21.66 -1.43
N ASP A 58 0.62 22.56 -0.95
CA ASP A 58 1.61 23.27 -1.77
C ASP A 58 2.61 22.30 -2.39
N TRP A 59 3.14 21.34 -1.62
CA TRP A 59 4.01 20.28 -2.17
C TRP A 59 3.29 19.43 -3.22
N LEU A 60 2.03 19.04 -2.97
CA LEU A 60 1.27 18.23 -3.93
C LEU A 60 0.96 19.00 -5.21
N ASN A 61 0.63 20.30 -5.10
CA ASN A 61 0.38 21.18 -6.25
C ASN A 61 1.67 21.39 -7.05
N ASP A 62 2.78 21.70 -6.38
CA ASP A 62 4.10 21.86 -7.00
C ASP A 62 4.51 20.59 -7.76
N LEU A 63 4.53 19.45 -7.08
CA LEU A 63 4.92 18.18 -7.69
C LEU A 63 3.98 17.76 -8.83
N THR A 64 2.68 18.07 -8.75
CA THR A 64 1.73 17.82 -9.84
C THR A 64 2.03 18.73 -11.04
N LYS A 65 2.21 20.04 -10.82
CA LYS A 65 2.55 21.02 -11.86
C LYS A 65 3.85 20.64 -12.58
N ARG A 66 4.85 20.19 -11.82
CA ARG A 66 6.16 19.75 -12.33
C ARG A 66 6.14 18.35 -12.94
N LYS A 67 4.99 17.66 -12.99
CA LYS A 67 4.79 16.32 -13.58
C LYS A 67 5.54 15.21 -12.83
N TYR A 68 5.81 15.41 -11.55
CA TYR A 68 6.32 14.37 -10.65
C TYR A 68 5.20 13.46 -10.16
N LEU A 69 4.02 14.03 -9.88
CA LEU A 69 2.82 13.31 -9.48
C LEU A 69 1.71 13.47 -10.52
N LYS A 70 0.78 12.51 -10.50
CA LYS A 70 -0.49 12.57 -11.22
C LYS A 70 -1.61 12.68 -10.21
N ARG A 71 -2.47 13.68 -10.40
CA ARG A 71 -3.66 13.93 -9.60
C ARG A 71 -4.90 13.38 -10.30
N TYR A 72 -5.71 12.61 -9.57
CA TYR A 72 -7.01 12.11 -9.99
C TYR A 72 -8.07 12.80 -9.13
N TYR A 73 -8.82 13.72 -9.76
CA TYR A 73 -9.89 14.44 -9.09
C TYR A 73 -10.98 14.73 -10.11
N THR A 74 -12.05 13.95 -10.06
CA THR A 74 -13.20 14.09 -10.96
C THR A 74 -14.25 15.01 -10.34
N GLU A 75 -15.13 15.59 -11.16
CA GLU A 75 -16.24 16.40 -10.65
C GLU A 75 -17.14 15.61 -9.68
N LYS A 76 -17.40 14.33 -9.95
CA LYS A 76 -18.14 13.46 -9.02
C LYS A 76 -17.48 13.37 -7.64
N MET A 77 -16.15 13.25 -7.59
CA MET A 77 -15.41 13.24 -6.32
C MET A 77 -15.53 14.58 -5.60
N LYS A 78 -15.42 15.69 -6.34
CA LYS A 78 -15.54 17.04 -5.81
C LYS A 78 -16.93 17.28 -5.20
N LEU A 79 -18.00 16.93 -5.92
CA LEU A 79 -19.37 17.03 -5.45
C LEU A 79 -19.64 16.14 -4.21
N ALA A 80 -19.01 14.97 -4.15
CA ALA A 80 -19.10 14.06 -2.99
C ALA A 80 -18.18 14.43 -1.82
N GLY A 81 -17.45 15.56 -1.87
CA GLY A 81 -16.51 15.97 -0.83
C GLY A 81 -15.30 15.04 -0.66
N LEU A 82 -15.03 14.17 -1.63
CA LEU A 82 -13.91 13.22 -1.57
C LEU A 82 -12.58 13.92 -1.91
N PRO A 83 -11.47 13.57 -1.24
CA PRO A 83 -10.18 14.16 -1.55
C PRO A 83 -9.64 13.67 -2.90
N ALA A 84 -8.78 14.48 -3.52
CA ALA A 84 -8.03 14.04 -4.69
C ALA A 84 -7.07 12.88 -4.36
N ILE A 85 -6.90 11.98 -5.32
CA ILE A 85 -5.97 10.85 -5.23
C ILE A 85 -4.72 11.18 -6.03
N TYR A 86 -3.56 10.79 -5.52
CA TYR A 86 -2.26 11.02 -6.14
C TYR A 86 -1.56 9.69 -6.43
N SER A 87 -0.82 9.65 -7.53
CA SER A 87 0.12 8.56 -7.85
C SER A 87 1.42 9.14 -8.43
N LEU A 88 2.45 8.30 -8.56
CA LEU A 88 3.67 8.69 -9.25
C LEU A 88 3.38 9.02 -10.71
N TRP A 89 4.13 9.97 -11.27
CA TRP A 89 4.10 10.28 -12.69
C TRP A 89 5.48 10.17 -13.33
N LEU A 90 5.59 10.58 -14.59
CA LEU A 90 6.77 10.30 -15.42
C LEU A 90 8.05 10.91 -14.84
N LYS A 91 8.03 12.15 -14.31
CA LYS A 91 9.23 12.72 -13.67
C LYS A 91 9.52 12.08 -12.31
N GLY A 92 8.50 11.74 -11.52
CA GLY A 92 8.66 11.02 -10.25
C GLY A 92 9.29 9.64 -10.44
N ARG A 93 8.86 8.91 -11.47
CA ARG A 93 9.52 7.66 -11.89
C ARG A 93 10.98 7.88 -12.27
N LYS A 94 11.28 8.90 -13.09
CA LYS A 94 12.66 9.21 -13.51
C LYS A 94 13.54 9.56 -12.31
N TYR A 95 13.00 10.33 -11.37
CA TYR A 95 13.67 10.68 -10.13
C TYR A 95 14.03 9.44 -9.29
N LEU A 96 13.06 8.59 -8.95
CA LEU A 96 13.34 7.37 -8.19
C LEU A 96 14.27 6.40 -8.93
N LYS A 97 14.18 6.33 -10.26
CA LYS A 97 15.14 5.56 -11.08
C LYS A 97 16.56 6.13 -10.98
N LYS A 98 16.72 7.45 -10.98
CA LYS A 98 18.03 8.12 -10.82
C LYS A 98 18.63 7.77 -9.45
N LEU A 99 17.85 7.83 -8.37
CA LEU A 99 18.30 7.44 -7.03
C LEU A 99 18.76 5.97 -7.01
N ARG A 100 17.99 5.07 -7.62
CA ARG A 100 18.37 3.66 -7.75
C ARG A 100 19.69 3.48 -8.49
N ASP A 101 19.82 4.09 -9.67
CA ASP A 101 20.92 3.81 -10.60
C ASP A 101 22.22 4.54 -10.20
N LYS A 102 22.13 5.71 -9.55
CA LYS A 102 23.28 6.56 -9.22
C LYS A 102 23.63 6.59 -7.73
N GLU A 103 22.64 6.46 -6.86
CA GLU A 103 22.79 6.64 -5.41
C GLU A 103 22.60 5.30 -4.65
N GLY A 104 22.42 4.18 -5.36
CA GLY A 104 22.44 2.85 -4.77
C GLY A 104 21.14 2.41 -4.09
N HIS A 105 20.05 3.15 -4.25
CA HIS A 105 18.72 2.84 -3.67
C HIS A 105 18.04 1.63 -4.35
N LYS A 106 18.49 0.42 -3.99
CA LYS A 106 18.04 -0.87 -4.57
C LYS A 106 16.59 -1.23 -4.21
N GLU A 107 16.00 -0.60 -3.20
CA GLU A 107 14.59 -0.75 -2.82
C GLU A 107 13.63 -0.33 -3.94
N PHE A 108 14.05 0.60 -4.81
CA PHE A 108 13.29 1.02 -5.97
C PHE A 108 13.46 0.06 -7.14
N LYS A 109 12.72 -1.06 -7.11
CA LYS A 109 12.68 -2.07 -8.16
C LYS A 109 12.14 -1.49 -9.47
N LEU A 110 12.89 -1.66 -10.57
CA LEU A 110 12.51 -1.11 -11.89
C LEU A 110 11.16 -1.65 -12.40
N SER A 111 10.86 -2.93 -12.12
CA SER A 111 9.57 -3.55 -12.47
C SER A 111 8.40 -2.84 -11.79
N GLN A 112 8.59 -2.38 -10.55
CA GLN A 112 7.57 -1.64 -9.80
C GLN A 112 7.45 -0.19 -10.29
N LEU A 113 8.56 0.47 -10.62
CA LEU A 113 8.55 1.82 -11.21
C LEU A 113 7.83 1.88 -12.58
N ASN A 114 7.92 0.82 -13.38
CA ASN A 114 7.28 0.78 -14.71
C ASN A 114 5.75 0.72 -14.66
N ARG A 115 5.13 0.46 -13.50
CA ARG A 115 3.67 0.47 -13.37
C ARG A 115 3.05 1.86 -13.63
N VAL A 116 3.81 2.94 -13.44
CA VAL A 116 3.38 4.34 -13.65
C VAL A 116 2.74 4.54 -15.01
N TYR A 117 3.21 3.83 -16.04
CA TYR A 117 2.64 3.91 -17.39
C TYR A 117 1.19 3.43 -17.46
N ARG A 118 0.75 2.54 -16.56
CA ARG A 118 -0.60 1.96 -16.53
C ARG A 118 -1.47 2.48 -15.37
N GLU A 119 -0.91 3.27 -14.46
CA GLU A 119 -1.66 3.76 -13.27
C GLU A 119 -2.87 4.62 -13.67
N HIS A 120 -2.80 5.32 -14.80
CA HIS A 120 -3.88 6.17 -15.26
C HIS A 120 -5.12 5.41 -15.77
N THR A 121 -4.95 4.21 -16.29
CA THR A 121 -6.06 3.34 -16.76
C THR A 121 -6.62 2.46 -15.64
N THR A 122 -6.08 2.56 -14.44
CA THR A 122 -6.46 1.73 -13.30
C THR A 122 -7.85 2.14 -12.78
N SER A 123 -8.69 1.16 -12.45
CA SER A 123 -10.05 1.38 -11.94
C SER A 123 -10.05 2.13 -10.61
N MET A 124 -11.16 2.79 -10.29
CA MET A 124 -11.32 3.45 -9.00
C MET A 124 -11.32 2.45 -7.85
N ALA A 125 -11.92 1.27 -8.03
CA ALA A 125 -11.94 0.20 -7.03
C ALA A 125 -10.52 -0.24 -6.63
N PHE A 126 -9.62 -0.38 -7.60
CA PHE A 126 -8.23 -0.70 -7.34
C PHE A 126 -7.50 0.44 -6.61
N LYS A 127 -7.74 1.70 -6.99
CA LYS A 127 -7.16 2.87 -6.29
C LYS A 127 -7.60 2.91 -4.82
N ILE A 128 -8.88 2.64 -4.56
CA ILE A 128 -9.44 2.54 -3.20
C ILE A 128 -8.78 1.39 -2.43
N LYS A 129 -8.63 0.22 -3.05
CA LYS A 129 -7.94 -0.92 -2.43
C LYS A 129 -6.50 -0.56 -1.99
N CYS A 130 -5.73 0.12 -2.84
CA CYS A 130 -4.38 0.61 -2.47
C CYS A 130 -4.41 1.60 -1.31
N MET A 131 -5.37 2.54 -1.31
CA MET A 131 -5.55 3.48 -0.22
C MET A 131 -5.92 2.77 1.10
N SER A 132 -6.74 1.72 1.06
CA SER A 132 -7.07 0.93 2.24
C SER A 132 -5.87 0.20 2.84
N VAL A 133 -4.88 -0.22 2.04
CA VAL A 133 -3.59 -0.73 2.57
C VAL A 133 -2.88 0.35 3.38
N ALA A 134 -2.90 1.61 2.92
CA ALA A 134 -2.30 2.73 3.64
C ALA A 134 -3.07 3.06 4.93
N GLU A 135 -4.40 3.03 4.90
CA GLU A 135 -5.25 3.21 6.09
C GLU A 135 -4.95 2.15 7.16
N ILE A 136 -4.83 0.89 6.76
CA ILE A 136 -4.47 -0.22 7.66
C ILE A 136 -3.07 -0.02 8.23
N TYR A 137 -2.09 0.32 7.39
CA TYR A 137 -0.73 0.63 7.86
C TYR A 137 -0.72 1.75 8.91
N LEU A 138 -1.38 2.87 8.63
CA LEU A 138 -1.48 3.99 9.57
C LEU A 138 -2.22 3.60 10.86
N SER A 139 -3.22 2.75 10.77
CA SER A 139 -3.91 2.21 11.94
C SER A 139 -3.01 1.31 12.78
N LEU A 140 -2.25 0.41 12.15
CA LEU A 140 -1.26 -0.43 12.83
C LEU A 140 -0.17 0.42 13.49
N MET A 141 0.35 1.44 12.81
CA MET A 141 1.35 2.34 13.39
C MET A 141 0.86 3.00 14.69
N ARG A 142 -0.42 3.43 14.73
CA ARG A 142 -1.02 3.99 15.94
C ARG A 142 -1.15 2.94 17.03
N LEU A 143 -1.63 1.74 16.68
CA LEU A 143 -1.80 0.63 17.61
C LEU A 143 -0.47 0.23 18.24
N THR A 144 0.57 0.02 17.44
CA THR A 144 1.88 -0.42 17.94
C THR A 144 2.61 0.67 18.70
N LYS A 145 2.40 1.95 18.37
CA LYS A 145 2.88 3.07 19.18
C LYS A 145 2.26 3.05 20.59
N ASN A 146 0.97 2.75 20.69
CA ASN A 146 0.27 2.71 21.99
C ASN A 146 0.66 1.50 22.83
N SER A 147 0.93 0.33 22.21
CA SER A 147 1.41 -0.86 22.93
C SER A 147 2.93 -0.90 23.11
N ASN A 148 3.66 0.06 22.51
CA ASN A 148 5.11 0.08 22.42
C ASN A 148 5.66 -1.25 21.85
N ALA A 149 5.06 -1.66 20.73
CA ALA A 149 5.46 -2.78 19.89
C ALA A 149 6.13 -2.26 18.61
N ASN A 150 6.93 -3.10 17.96
CA ASN A 150 7.55 -2.77 16.67
C ASN A 150 6.71 -3.31 15.52
N LEU A 151 6.47 -2.46 14.51
CA LEU A 151 5.74 -2.84 13.29
C LEU A 151 6.70 -2.99 12.12
N ASN A 152 6.77 -4.20 11.56
CA ASN A 152 7.43 -4.47 10.29
C ASN A 152 6.38 -4.66 9.20
N PHE A 153 6.18 -3.69 8.31
CA PHE A 153 5.10 -3.70 7.33
C PHE A 153 5.60 -3.67 5.88
N PHE A 154 5.21 -4.70 5.13
CA PHE A 154 5.58 -4.93 3.73
C PHE A 154 4.32 -4.88 2.86
N THR A 155 4.26 -3.90 1.97
CA THR A 155 3.22 -3.82 0.92
C THR A 155 3.48 -4.81 -0.20
N LYS A 156 2.50 -5.04 -1.06
CA LYS A 156 2.66 -5.82 -2.30
C LYS A 156 3.91 -5.45 -3.14
N VAL A 157 4.36 -4.20 -3.09
CA VAL A 157 5.58 -3.72 -3.79
C VAL A 157 6.84 -4.35 -3.18
N ASP A 158 6.87 -4.41 -1.86
CA ASP A 158 7.96 -4.99 -1.08
C ASP A 158 7.99 -6.52 -1.29
N LEU A 159 6.81 -7.15 -1.26
CA LEU A 159 6.62 -8.60 -1.42
C LEU A 159 7.03 -9.15 -2.78
N LYS A 160 7.04 -8.32 -3.82
CA LYS A 160 7.41 -8.75 -5.18
C LYS A 160 8.84 -9.29 -5.20
N GLY A 161 8.98 -10.58 -5.48
CA GLY A 161 10.27 -11.28 -5.54
C GLY A 161 10.77 -11.80 -4.19
N MET A 162 10.00 -11.68 -3.11
CA MET A 162 10.29 -12.42 -1.88
C MET A 162 10.17 -13.91 -2.14
N LYS A 163 11.14 -14.67 -1.63
CA LYS A 163 11.13 -16.13 -1.68
C LYS A 163 10.10 -16.67 -0.68
N TYR A 164 9.68 -17.90 -0.92
CA TYR A 164 8.82 -18.71 -0.07
C TYR A 164 7.38 -18.22 0.11
N LEU A 165 7.08 -16.96 -0.17
CA LEU A 165 5.75 -16.37 -0.05
C LEU A 165 4.70 -17.04 -0.97
N ILE A 166 3.49 -17.21 -0.44
CA ILE A 166 2.31 -17.64 -1.21
C ILE A 166 2.10 -16.77 -2.46
N ARG A 167 1.65 -17.39 -3.57
CA ARG A 167 1.34 -16.71 -4.84
C ARG A 167 -0.14 -16.87 -5.24
N PRO A 168 -0.83 -15.83 -5.77
CA PRO A 168 -0.35 -14.44 -5.87
C PRO A 168 -0.05 -13.87 -4.47
N GLU A 169 0.85 -12.88 -4.42
CA GLU A 169 1.26 -12.30 -3.14
C GLU A 169 0.06 -11.61 -2.48
N PRO A 170 -0.06 -11.67 -1.14
CA PRO A 170 -1.05 -10.90 -0.42
C PRO A 170 -0.90 -9.40 -0.68
N ASP A 171 -1.90 -8.62 -0.31
CA ASP A 171 -1.86 -7.16 -0.48
C ASP A 171 -0.89 -6.49 0.49
N ALA A 172 -0.72 -7.09 1.67
CA ALA A 172 0.41 -6.82 2.55
C ALA A 172 0.80 -8.06 3.36
N TYR A 173 2.01 -8.03 3.90
CA TYR A 173 2.46 -8.91 4.98
C TYR A 173 3.06 -8.02 6.06
N PHE A 174 2.76 -8.31 7.32
CA PHE A 174 3.33 -7.55 8.42
C PHE A 174 3.59 -8.42 9.64
N ALA A 175 4.53 -7.97 10.46
CA ALA A 175 4.82 -8.56 11.74
C ALA A 175 4.73 -7.49 12.84
N ILE A 176 4.15 -7.88 13.97
CA ILE A 176 4.13 -7.09 15.20
C ILE A 176 4.98 -7.82 16.21
N GLU A 177 6.07 -7.17 16.63
CA GLU A 177 6.94 -7.64 17.69
C GLU A 177 6.56 -6.91 18.99
N GLU A 178 5.99 -7.67 19.92
CA GLU A 178 5.59 -7.18 21.24
C GLU A 178 6.83 -7.04 22.15
N LYS A 179 6.67 -6.38 23.31
CA LYS A 179 7.78 -6.10 24.26
C LYS A 179 8.50 -7.35 24.77
N ASP A 180 7.77 -8.45 24.89
CA ASP A 180 8.28 -9.77 25.30
C ASP A 180 9.02 -10.51 24.16
N LYS A 181 9.26 -9.82 23.03
CA LYS A 181 9.85 -10.37 21.80
C LYS A 181 8.98 -11.43 21.13
N ASN A 182 7.70 -11.53 21.51
CA ASN A 182 6.76 -12.36 20.78
C ASN A 182 6.42 -11.69 19.44
N ILE A 183 6.65 -12.41 18.34
CA ILE A 183 6.45 -11.89 16.98
C ILE A 183 5.25 -12.59 16.35
N LYS A 184 4.15 -11.85 16.21
CA LYS A 184 2.99 -12.28 15.42
C LYS A 184 3.09 -11.80 13.98
N ARG A 185 2.81 -12.68 13.03
CA ARG A 185 2.92 -12.43 11.58
C ARG A 185 1.54 -12.56 10.94
N TYR A 186 1.29 -11.73 9.92
CA TYR A 186 0.00 -11.66 9.27
C TYR A 186 0.14 -11.56 7.75
N PHE A 187 -0.67 -12.34 7.03
CA PHE A 187 -0.98 -12.09 5.62
C PHE A 187 -2.28 -11.29 5.51
N LEU A 188 -2.29 -10.24 4.70
CA LEU A 188 -3.45 -9.37 4.51
C LEU A 188 -3.93 -9.42 3.07
N ASP A 189 -5.18 -9.86 2.87
CA ASP A 189 -5.89 -9.78 1.59
C ASP A 189 -7.06 -8.81 1.68
N LEU A 190 -7.10 -7.84 0.78
CA LEU A 190 -8.23 -6.91 0.63
C LEU A 190 -9.09 -7.38 -0.53
N VAL A 191 -10.28 -7.87 -0.22
CA VAL A 191 -11.22 -8.39 -1.20
C VAL A 191 -11.98 -7.23 -1.84
N ASP A 192 -12.08 -7.24 -3.18
CA ASP A 192 -12.88 -6.28 -3.94
C ASP A 192 -14.34 -6.72 -4.01
N ILE A 193 -15.25 -5.75 -4.13
CA ILE A 193 -16.71 -5.98 -4.10
C ILE A 193 -17.20 -6.80 -5.31
N TYR A 194 -16.39 -6.88 -6.36
CA TYR A 194 -16.72 -7.54 -7.63
C TYR A 194 -15.99 -8.87 -7.83
N LEU A 195 -15.23 -9.35 -6.85
CA LEU A 195 -14.57 -10.65 -6.99
C LEU A 195 -15.63 -11.77 -6.92
N PRO A 196 -15.69 -12.66 -7.91
CA PRO A 196 -16.53 -13.85 -7.85
C PRO A 196 -16.24 -14.67 -6.59
N GLN A 197 -17.28 -15.30 -6.03
CA GLN A 197 -17.13 -16.11 -4.82
C GLN A 197 -16.12 -17.26 -5.03
N ASP A 198 -16.18 -17.94 -6.17
CA ASP A 198 -15.26 -19.03 -6.50
C ASP A 198 -13.79 -18.60 -6.47
N ASP A 199 -13.47 -17.37 -6.88
CA ASP A 199 -12.09 -16.84 -6.83
C ASP A 199 -11.62 -16.63 -5.38
N LEU A 200 -12.54 -16.24 -4.48
CA LEU A 200 -12.25 -16.08 -3.06
C LEU A 200 -12.08 -17.44 -2.37
N GLU A 201 -12.95 -18.38 -2.67
CA GLU A 201 -12.84 -19.76 -2.19
C GLU A 201 -11.55 -20.42 -2.68
N ALA A 202 -11.19 -20.24 -3.96
CA ALA A 202 -9.94 -20.72 -4.52
C ALA A 202 -8.72 -20.09 -3.83
N ARG A 203 -8.81 -18.81 -3.43
CA ARG A 203 -7.78 -18.15 -2.64
C ARG A 203 -7.62 -18.77 -1.24
N ILE A 204 -8.73 -19.04 -0.56
CA ILE A 204 -8.75 -19.69 0.76
C ILE A 204 -8.16 -21.10 0.67
N ARG A 205 -8.62 -21.92 -0.29
CA ARG A 205 -8.07 -23.27 -0.53
C ARG A 205 -6.57 -23.24 -0.79
N ARG A 206 -6.07 -22.18 -1.43
CA ARG A 206 -4.63 -22.00 -1.65
C ARG A 206 -3.87 -21.76 -0.36
N TYR A 207 -4.41 -20.96 0.57
CA TYR A 207 -3.81 -20.80 1.89
C TYR A 207 -3.79 -22.12 2.66
N ILE A 208 -4.89 -22.87 2.65
CA ILE A 208 -5.00 -24.18 3.31
C ILE A 208 -3.95 -25.13 2.73
N ASN A 209 -3.88 -25.26 1.40
CA ASN A 209 -2.88 -26.12 0.75
C ASN A 209 -1.44 -25.64 0.96
N TYR A 210 -1.23 -24.35 1.15
CA TYR A 210 0.08 -23.78 1.43
C TYR A 210 0.51 -24.05 2.87
N PHE A 211 -0.44 -24.01 3.83
CA PHE A 211 -0.25 -24.40 5.21
C PHE A 211 0.03 -25.90 5.35
N LYS A 212 -0.82 -26.78 4.77
CA LYS A 212 -0.67 -28.25 4.83
C LYS A 212 0.65 -28.79 4.27
N LYS A 213 1.37 -27.99 3.47
CA LYS A 213 2.66 -28.37 2.90
C LYS A 213 3.85 -27.97 3.79
N ASP A 214 3.59 -27.29 4.90
CA ASP A 214 4.59 -26.69 5.80
C ASP A 214 5.66 -25.84 5.11
N TYR A 215 5.41 -25.44 3.85
CA TYR A 215 6.43 -24.84 3.00
C TYR A 215 6.94 -23.51 3.55
N TRP A 216 6.07 -22.73 4.23
CA TRP A 216 6.52 -21.51 4.90
C TRP A 216 7.44 -21.83 6.08
N GLN A 217 7.02 -22.73 6.97
CA GLN A 217 7.75 -23.10 8.18
C GLN A 217 9.10 -23.72 7.81
N ASP A 218 9.12 -24.66 6.86
CA ASP A 218 10.31 -25.38 6.41
C ASP A 218 11.37 -24.45 5.81
N ASN A 219 10.94 -23.38 5.13
CA ASN A 219 11.86 -22.48 4.42
C ASN A 219 12.19 -21.19 5.18
N THR A 220 11.41 -20.82 6.20
CA THR A 220 11.60 -19.57 6.96
C THR A 220 11.96 -19.79 8.42
N GLY A 221 11.71 -20.99 8.98
CA GLY A 221 11.89 -21.26 10.41
C GLY A 221 10.94 -20.45 11.30
N HIS A 222 9.82 -19.97 10.75
CA HIS A 222 8.86 -19.13 11.48
C HIS A 222 7.47 -19.78 11.51
N PRO A 223 6.68 -19.57 12.58
CA PRO A 223 5.28 -19.94 12.60
C PRO A 223 4.54 -19.35 11.39
N PHE A 224 3.54 -20.10 10.92
CA PHE A 224 2.72 -19.67 9.79
C PHE A 224 1.99 -18.36 10.11
N PRO A 225 1.96 -17.36 9.20
CA PRO A 225 1.28 -16.10 9.45
C PRO A 225 -0.24 -16.26 9.53
N GLU A 226 -0.87 -15.59 10.49
CA GLU A 226 -2.34 -15.52 10.59
C GLU A 226 -2.90 -14.82 9.33
N ILE A 227 -4.02 -15.28 8.80
CA ILE A 227 -4.61 -14.72 7.58
C ILE A 227 -5.69 -13.72 7.95
N ILE A 228 -5.56 -12.48 7.48
CA ILE A 228 -6.58 -11.43 7.60
C ILE A 228 -7.20 -11.20 6.23
N MET A 229 -8.51 -11.37 6.11
CA MET A 229 -9.27 -10.99 4.91
C MET A 229 -10.22 -9.85 5.23
N ILE A 230 -10.05 -8.73 4.53
CA ILE A 230 -10.95 -7.57 4.65
C ILE A 230 -11.89 -7.56 3.45
N VAL A 231 -13.17 -7.80 3.72
CA VAL A 231 -14.21 -7.91 2.71
C VAL A 231 -15.06 -6.65 2.56
N SER A 232 -15.89 -6.65 1.52
CA SER A 232 -16.70 -5.51 1.11
C SER A 232 -17.87 -5.22 2.05
N ASN A 233 -18.53 -6.26 2.56
CA ASN A 233 -19.75 -6.17 3.34
C ASN A 233 -19.92 -7.38 4.27
N ASN A 234 -20.92 -7.31 5.16
CA ASN A 234 -21.18 -8.36 6.15
C ASN A 234 -21.70 -9.66 5.54
N SER A 235 -22.50 -9.61 4.46
CA SER A 235 -23.00 -10.82 3.78
C SER A 235 -21.85 -11.69 3.28
N LEU A 236 -20.87 -11.08 2.62
CA LEU A 236 -19.66 -11.79 2.18
C LEU A 236 -18.81 -12.26 3.37
N LYS A 237 -18.74 -11.46 4.45
CA LYS A 237 -18.06 -11.85 5.69
C LYS A 237 -18.64 -13.15 6.25
N THR A 238 -19.96 -13.23 6.40
CA THR A 238 -20.66 -14.42 6.89
C THR A 238 -20.48 -15.62 5.97
N SER A 239 -20.62 -15.43 4.65
CA SER A 239 -20.42 -16.52 3.68
C SER A 239 -19.01 -17.10 3.74
N LEU A 240 -17.98 -16.26 3.83
CA LEU A 240 -16.61 -16.72 3.96
C LEU A 240 -16.33 -17.35 5.32
N ASN A 241 -16.96 -16.86 6.39
CA ASN A 241 -16.83 -17.48 7.72
C ASN A 241 -17.26 -18.94 7.65
N ASN A 242 -18.48 -19.21 7.18
CA ASN A 242 -19.01 -20.57 7.07
C ASN A 242 -18.13 -21.45 6.19
N PHE A 243 -17.72 -20.93 5.02
CA PHE A 243 -16.87 -21.67 4.10
C PHE A 243 -15.51 -22.07 4.71
N ILE A 244 -14.89 -21.15 5.47
CA ILE A 244 -13.59 -21.40 6.12
C ILE A 244 -13.80 -22.35 7.31
N ALA A 245 -14.77 -22.10 8.17
CA ALA A 245 -15.05 -22.89 9.37
C ALA A 245 -15.30 -24.37 9.04
N GLU A 246 -16.10 -24.66 8.01
CA GLU A 246 -16.34 -26.03 7.51
C GLU A 246 -15.06 -26.77 7.08
N ARG A 247 -13.96 -26.05 6.85
CA ARG A 247 -12.70 -26.59 6.34
C ARG A 247 -11.57 -26.55 7.35
N LEU A 248 -11.75 -25.87 8.49
CA LEU A 248 -10.81 -25.88 9.59
C LEU A 248 -11.03 -27.14 10.42
N ASP A 249 -10.37 -28.23 10.01
CA ASP A 249 -10.36 -29.52 10.69
C ASP A 249 -9.16 -29.64 11.67
N GLU A 250 -9.06 -30.79 12.34
CA GLU A 250 -7.97 -31.09 13.29
C GLU A 250 -6.57 -31.09 12.62
N GLU A 251 -6.46 -31.25 11.30
CA GLU A 251 -5.18 -31.18 10.58
C GLU A 251 -4.70 -29.73 10.38
N LEU A 252 -5.56 -28.74 10.62
CA LEU A 252 -5.27 -27.31 10.44
C LEU A 252 -5.03 -26.57 11.76
N VAL A 253 -4.69 -27.29 12.82
CA VAL A 253 -4.32 -26.70 14.12
C VAL A 253 -3.17 -25.70 13.94
N GLY A 254 -3.40 -24.47 14.39
CA GLY A 254 -2.45 -23.36 14.27
C GLY A 254 -2.69 -22.44 13.06
N MET A 255 -3.55 -22.83 12.12
CA MET A 255 -4.00 -21.96 11.04
C MET A 255 -5.16 -21.07 11.53
N ASN A 256 -4.93 -19.76 11.62
CA ASN A 256 -5.96 -18.82 12.05
C ASN A 256 -6.37 -17.88 10.90
N PHE A 257 -7.68 -17.79 10.66
CA PHE A 257 -8.28 -16.77 9.79
C PHE A 257 -8.99 -15.71 10.64
N TYR A 258 -8.89 -14.46 10.18
CA TYR A 258 -9.62 -13.32 10.71
C TYR A 258 -10.33 -12.61 9.57
N LEU A 259 -11.61 -12.32 9.77
CA LEU A 259 -12.44 -11.60 8.83
C LEU A 259 -12.84 -10.24 9.40
N SER A 260 -12.93 -9.24 8.52
CA SER A 260 -13.48 -7.93 8.85
C SER A 260 -14.00 -7.24 7.60
N THR A 261 -14.77 -6.17 7.75
CA THR A 261 -15.22 -5.34 6.62
C THR A 261 -14.41 -4.06 6.51
N ARG A 262 -14.35 -3.50 5.28
CA ARG A 262 -13.74 -2.16 5.08
C ARG A 262 -14.42 -1.09 5.94
N GLN A 263 -15.72 -1.22 6.19
CA GLN A 263 -16.47 -0.28 7.03
C GLN A 263 -16.01 -0.32 8.49
N GLU A 264 -15.89 -1.52 9.07
CA GLU A 264 -15.43 -1.68 10.46
C GLU A 264 -14.00 -1.11 10.63
N ILE A 265 -13.09 -1.44 9.69
CA ILE A 265 -11.72 -0.91 9.69
C ILE A 265 -11.70 0.62 9.56
N LYS A 266 -12.56 1.20 8.73
CA LYS A 266 -12.63 2.66 8.56
C LYS A 266 -13.13 3.37 9.82
N GLN A 267 -14.06 2.75 10.56
CA GLN A 267 -14.66 3.34 11.74
C GLN A 267 -13.78 3.23 12.98
N GLN A 268 -13.16 2.07 13.19
CA GLN A 268 -12.49 1.73 14.46
C GLN A 268 -10.98 1.52 14.31
N GLY A 269 -10.46 1.52 13.07
CA GLY A 269 -9.12 1.06 12.77
C GLY A 269 -8.99 -0.46 12.89
N ILE A 270 -7.84 -0.98 12.48
CA ILE A 270 -7.51 -2.40 12.69
C ILE A 270 -7.08 -2.63 14.14
N ASN A 271 -7.77 -3.54 14.82
CA ASN A 271 -7.52 -3.95 16.19
C ASN A 271 -8.17 -5.32 16.46
N ARG A 272 -7.98 -5.89 17.66
CA ARG A 272 -8.50 -7.23 18.02
C ARG A 272 -10.03 -7.32 18.07
N GLN A 273 -10.75 -6.23 18.32
CA GLN A 273 -12.22 -6.20 18.38
C GLN A 273 -12.86 -6.20 16.99
N VAL A 274 -12.11 -5.69 15.99
CA VAL A 274 -12.57 -5.56 14.61
C VAL A 274 -12.18 -6.76 13.74
N LEU A 275 -11.16 -7.50 14.16
CA LEU A 275 -10.72 -8.74 13.52
C LEU A 275 -11.45 -9.93 14.16
N HIS A 276 -12.48 -10.42 13.46
CA HIS A 276 -13.29 -11.55 13.92
C HIS A 276 -12.59 -12.84 13.54
N LYS A 277 -12.16 -13.62 14.54
CA LYS A 277 -11.59 -14.94 14.29
C LYS A 277 -12.66 -15.84 13.67
N VAL A 278 -12.30 -16.61 12.65
CA VAL A 278 -13.19 -17.65 12.13
C VAL A 278 -13.28 -18.78 13.15
N GLU A 279 -14.51 -19.17 13.43
CA GLU A 279 -14.93 -20.27 14.30
C GLU A 279 -15.93 -21.15 13.54
#